data_AF-A0A957YIQ0-F1
#
_entry.id   AF-A0A957YIQ0-F1
#
_cell.length_a   1.000
_cell.length_b   1.000
_cell.length_c   1.000
_cell.angle_alpha   90.00
_cell.angle_beta   90.00
_cell.angle_gamma   90.00
#
_symmetry.space_group_name_H-M   'P 1'
#
loop_
_entity.id
_entity.type
_entity.pdbx_description
1 polymer ?
#
loop_
_entity_poly.entity_id
_entity_poly.type
_entity_poly.pdbx_seq_one_letter_code
_entity_poly.pdbx_strand_id
1 'polypeptide(L)'
;MKRLTLILTIVLLISSLSTALAQAPEGEEYIIQPGDTLNKIAETAYGDGSFYPGIVDATNAKADEDDTFTVIQNPNLIVPGQKLWIPTLAEAATTDTTSEDEVTTPTTPMPDIADYPHLQQAGKFFEETVLPIVVADCLDAVDGTREFPLAEPDYSSKQARDLSPFETALADLTPERTAELDALVLGKTIPELQTLLDAGDLTSEELVIYYVDRIQRYDIDKLNSVMELNPEALDIARALDEERAAGTVQGPLHGIPVLLKDNIATGDQLHTTAGAAAMQDWVADRDAFLVQQIRTAGGIIMGKANLSEWANYMDPCMPSGFSAVGGQTRHPYGPFDPLGSSSGSAVSAAANLTTVSVGSETSGSLIQPSRVNSLVGMRPSQGLISRDYVVPLGANLDTPGPMGRSVTDVAILLNAMTGVDPNDP
;
A
#
# COMPACT_ATOMS: atom_id res chain seq x y z
N MET A 1 -8.15 20.74 -28.39
CA MET A 1 -7.25 20.10 -29.38
C MET A 1 -5.76 20.25 -29.05
N LYS A 2 -5.21 21.42 -28.71
CA LYS A 2 -3.76 21.55 -28.39
C LYS A 2 -3.31 21.02 -27.01
N ARG A 3 -4.24 20.69 -26.10
CA ARG A 3 -3.94 20.16 -24.76
C ARG A 3 -4.11 18.63 -24.62
N LEU A 4 -4.81 17.98 -25.55
CA LEU A 4 -5.06 16.53 -25.49
C LEU A 4 -3.94 15.73 -26.19
N THR A 5 -3.30 16.30 -27.22
CA THR A 5 -2.13 15.70 -27.88
C THR A 5 -0.88 15.77 -27.00
N LEU A 6 -0.82 16.65 -26.00
CA LEU A 6 0.33 16.80 -25.09
C LEU A 6 0.40 15.68 -24.04
N ILE A 7 -0.75 15.16 -23.61
CA ILE A 7 -0.84 14.12 -22.57
C ILE A 7 -0.43 12.75 -23.12
N LEU A 8 -0.70 12.47 -24.41
CA LEU A 8 -0.34 11.20 -25.03
C LEU A 8 1.16 11.09 -25.36
N THR A 9 1.86 12.22 -25.55
CA THR A 9 3.32 12.23 -25.77
C THR A 9 4.11 12.05 -24.47
N ILE A 10 3.55 12.41 -23.31
CA ILE A 10 4.24 12.36 -22.01
C ILE A 10 4.27 10.94 -21.41
N VAL A 11 3.34 10.06 -21.77
CA VAL A 11 3.34 8.65 -21.30
C VAL A 11 4.43 7.81 -21.99
N LEU A 12 4.93 8.23 -23.15
CA LEU A 12 5.96 7.50 -23.91
C LEU A 12 7.40 7.99 -23.68
N LEU A 13 7.63 9.08 -22.93
CA LEU A 13 8.98 9.64 -22.72
C LEU A 13 9.70 9.16 -21.44
N ILE A 14 9.11 8.26 -20.65
CA ILE A 14 9.71 7.76 -19.39
C ILE A 14 10.71 6.60 -19.63
N SER A 15 10.90 6.14 -20.87
CA SER A 15 11.78 5.02 -21.19
C SER A 15 12.83 5.31 -22.26
N SER A 16 13.70 6.31 -22.05
CA SER A 16 15.07 6.35 -22.61
C SER A 16 15.80 7.63 -22.22
N LEU A 17 16.68 7.58 -21.21
CA LEU A 17 17.60 8.68 -20.89
C LEU A 17 19.04 8.16 -20.85
N SER A 18 19.80 8.37 -21.92
CA SER A 18 21.26 8.49 -21.85
C SER A 18 21.84 9.27 -23.04
N THR A 19 22.44 10.43 -22.70
CA THR A 19 23.50 11.24 -23.36
C THR A 19 23.26 11.91 -24.74
N ALA A 20 23.20 13.25 -24.79
CA ALA A 20 24.30 14.19 -25.17
C ALA A 20 23.82 15.66 -25.36
N LEU A 21 24.69 16.64 -25.04
CA LEU A 21 24.49 18.10 -24.85
C LEU A 21 24.30 18.95 -26.12
N ALA A 22 23.61 20.11 -25.99
CA ALA A 22 24.01 21.39 -26.59
C ALA A 22 23.25 22.62 -25.99
N GLN A 23 24.00 23.47 -25.26
CA GLN A 23 23.72 24.88 -24.90
C GLN A 23 22.72 25.14 -23.74
N ALA A 24 23.17 25.92 -22.76
CA ALA A 24 22.37 26.27 -21.58
C ALA A 24 21.08 27.01 -21.96
N PRO A 25 19.90 26.53 -21.53
CA PRO A 25 18.62 27.16 -21.82
C PRO A 25 18.52 28.58 -21.23
N GLU A 26 17.97 29.55 -21.98
CA GLU A 26 17.63 30.88 -21.49
C GLU A 26 16.72 30.78 -20.24
N GLY A 27 17.17 31.37 -19.14
CA GLY A 27 16.52 31.30 -17.84
C GLY A 27 17.12 32.26 -16.84
N GLU A 28 16.64 32.19 -15.60
CA GLU A 28 17.14 33.01 -14.49
C GLU A 28 17.57 32.16 -13.30
N GLU A 29 18.62 32.61 -12.60
CA GLU A 29 19.08 32.00 -11.36
C GLU A 29 18.18 32.46 -10.20
N TYR A 30 17.74 31.50 -9.38
CA TYR A 30 16.96 31.76 -8.18
C TYR A 30 17.63 31.15 -6.94
N ILE A 31 17.80 31.92 -5.88
CA ILE A 31 18.35 31.45 -4.60
C ILE A 31 17.18 31.18 -3.66
N ILE A 32 17.06 29.92 -3.21
CA ILE A 32 15.97 29.46 -2.35
C ILE A 32 15.98 30.24 -1.03
N GLN A 33 14.83 30.79 -0.64
CA GLN A 33 14.61 31.49 0.61
C GLN A 33 13.93 30.59 1.65
N PRO A 34 14.03 30.91 2.96
CA PRO A 34 13.29 30.19 3.99
C PRO A 34 11.76 30.21 3.74
N GLY A 35 11.16 29.02 3.63
CA GLY A 35 9.72 28.85 3.39
C GLY A 35 9.30 28.69 1.93
N ASP A 36 10.27 28.71 1.01
CA ASP A 36 10.04 28.40 -0.40
C ASP A 36 9.74 26.92 -0.61
N THR A 37 8.94 26.65 -1.65
CA THR A 37 8.65 25.32 -2.18
C THR A 37 8.70 25.41 -3.69
N LEU A 38 9.11 24.35 -4.39
CA LEU A 38 9.21 24.37 -5.86
C LEU A 38 7.90 24.77 -6.54
N ASN A 39 6.74 24.34 -6.02
CA ASN A 39 5.43 24.74 -6.55
C ASN A 39 5.17 26.25 -6.44
N LYS A 40 5.58 26.89 -5.34
CA LYS A 40 5.43 28.36 -5.18
C LYS A 40 6.36 29.13 -6.11
N ILE A 41 7.57 28.62 -6.30
CA ILE A 41 8.54 29.20 -7.23
C ILE A 41 8.01 29.09 -8.67
N ALA A 42 7.48 27.91 -9.04
CA ALA A 42 6.85 27.68 -10.34
C ALA A 42 5.57 28.49 -10.57
N GLU A 43 4.72 28.64 -9.55
CA GLU A 43 3.54 29.50 -9.60
C GLU A 43 3.95 30.97 -9.87
N THR A 44 5.05 31.41 -9.26
CA THR A 44 5.56 32.78 -9.44
C THR A 44 6.21 32.98 -10.82
N ALA A 45 6.97 32.00 -11.29
CA ALA A 45 7.70 32.08 -12.56
C ALA A 45 6.81 31.81 -13.79
N TYR A 46 5.84 30.91 -13.67
CA TYR A 46 5.05 30.38 -14.79
C TYR A 46 3.55 30.65 -14.68
N GLY A 47 3.08 31.18 -13.53
CA GLY A 47 1.66 31.38 -13.25
C GLY A 47 0.90 30.08 -12.94
N ASP A 48 1.63 28.97 -12.74
CA ASP A 48 1.07 27.66 -12.39
C ASP A 48 2.14 26.80 -11.69
N GLY A 49 1.87 26.44 -10.44
CA GLY A 49 2.76 25.70 -9.56
C GLY A 49 2.98 24.24 -9.95
N SER A 50 2.25 23.71 -10.94
CA SER A 50 2.48 22.36 -11.48
C SER A 50 3.68 22.28 -12.43
N PHE A 51 4.21 23.41 -12.91
CA PHE A 51 5.39 23.47 -13.78
C PHE A 51 6.73 23.35 -13.04
N TYR A 52 6.70 23.08 -11.74
CA TYR A 52 7.89 22.92 -10.92
C TYR A 52 8.88 21.83 -11.38
N PRO A 53 8.50 20.75 -12.09
CA PRO A 53 9.46 19.78 -12.63
C PRO A 53 10.40 20.36 -13.70
N GLY A 54 10.06 21.53 -14.27
CA GLY A 54 10.93 22.25 -15.21
C GLY A 54 12.05 23.04 -14.53
N ILE A 55 12.04 23.18 -13.20
CA ILE A 55 13.07 23.87 -12.42
C ILE A 55 14.17 22.87 -12.06
N VAL A 56 15.42 23.24 -12.29
CA VAL A 56 16.58 22.35 -12.12
C VAL A 56 17.56 22.89 -11.09
N ASP A 57 18.33 22.00 -10.46
CA ASP A 57 19.36 22.37 -9.49
C ASP A 57 20.58 22.95 -10.23
N ALA A 58 21.01 24.14 -9.80
CA ALA A 58 22.16 24.88 -10.31
C ALA A 58 23.25 25.11 -9.25
N THR A 59 23.19 24.42 -8.11
CA THR A 59 24.08 24.62 -6.95
C THR A 59 25.52 24.25 -7.25
N ASN A 60 25.75 23.33 -8.18
CA ASN A 60 27.08 22.92 -8.63
C ASN A 60 27.46 23.48 -10.01
N ALA A 61 26.54 24.16 -10.69
CA ALA A 61 26.82 24.77 -11.98
C ALA A 61 27.66 26.03 -11.77
N LYS A 62 28.89 26.06 -12.30
CA LYS A 62 29.51 27.35 -12.61
C LYS A 62 28.66 27.93 -13.73
N ALA A 63 27.88 28.97 -13.43
CA ALA A 63 26.85 29.56 -14.28
C ALA A 63 27.32 30.05 -15.67
N ASP A 64 28.59 29.85 -16.02
CA ASP A 64 29.22 30.35 -17.23
C ASP A 64 29.97 29.23 -18.00
N GLU A 65 30.14 28.03 -17.43
CA GLU A 65 31.10 27.02 -17.95
C GLU A 65 30.65 25.54 -17.85
N ASP A 66 29.52 25.19 -17.22
CA ASP A 66 29.14 23.78 -17.03
C ASP A 66 27.64 23.54 -17.30
N ASP A 67 27.34 22.77 -18.35
CA ASP A 67 25.98 22.45 -18.84
C ASP A 67 25.28 21.34 -18.03
N THR A 68 25.77 21.02 -16.83
CA THR A 68 25.28 19.91 -16.01
C THR A 68 24.17 20.34 -15.05
N PHE A 69 23.05 20.78 -15.60
CA PHE A 69 21.82 20.92 -14.83
C PHE A 69 21.30 19.55 -14.39
N THR A 70 20.97 19.40 -13.12
CA THR A 70 20.41 18.14 -12.59
C THR A 70 18.95 18.31 -12.21
N VAL A 71 18.13 17.33 -12.60
CA VAL A 71 16.72 17.30 -12.22
C VAL A 71 16.62 17.09 -10.71
N ILE A 72 15.80 17.91 -10.05
CA ILE A 72 15.56 17.82 -8.61
C ILE A 72 14.79 16.52 -8.31
N GLN A 73 15.51 15.48 -7.90
CA GLN A 73 14.97 14.13 -7.68
C GLN A 73 13.96 14.06 -6.53
N ASN A 74 14.02 15.01 -5.58
CA ASN A 74 13.09 15.08 -4.46
C ASN A 74 12.65 16.53 -4.21
N PRO A 75 11.43 16.91 -4.61
CA PRO A 75 10.95 18.29 -4.51
C PRO A 75 10.75 18.77 -3.07
N ASN A 76 10.75 17.88 -2.08
CA ASN A 76 10.59 18.20 -0.66
C ASN A 76 11.93 18.45 0.08
N LEU A 77 13.07 18.34 -0.61
CA LEU A 77 14.40 18.47 -0.01
C LEU A 77 15.15 19.75 -0.42
N ILE A 78 14.47 20.71 -1.03
CA ILE A 78 15.11 21.99 -1.34
C ILE A 78 15.45 22.76 -0.05
N VAL A 79 16.64 23.37 0.01
CA VAL A 79 17.14 24.04 1.22
C VAL A 79 17.43 25.52 0.96
N PRO A 80 17.17 26.42 1.93
CA PRO A 80 17.53 27.83 1.80
C PRO A 80 19.02 28.02 1.47
N GLY A 81 19.31 28.87 0.49
CA GLY A 81 20.67 29.11 -0.03
C GLY A 81 21.10 28.22 -1.18
N GLN A 82 20.32 27.18 -1.53
CA GLN A 82 20.51 26.38 -2.75
C GLN A 82 20.14 27.22 -3.99
N LYS A 83 20.90 27.03 -5.08
CA LYS A 83 20.68 27.75 -6.35
C LYS A 83 19.89 26.90 -7.31
N LEU A 84 18.87 27.48 -7.91
CA LEU A 84 18.04 26.87 -8.95
C LEU A 84 18.20 27.65 -10.26
N TRP A 85 18.00 26.96 -11.38
CA TRP A 85 17.80 27.58 -12.68
C TRP A 85 16.34 27.44 -13.09
N ILE A 86 15.72 28.57 -13.47
CA ILE A 86 14.33 28.66 -13.90
C ILE A 86 14.32 28.94 -15.42
N PRO A 87 14.11 27.92 -16.27
CA PRO A 87 14.09 28.11 -17.72
C PRO A 87 12.90 28.96 -18.17
N THR A 88 13.03 29.66 -19.29
CA THR A 88 11.89 30.33 -19.93
C THR A 88 10.87 29.33 -20.49
N LEU A 89 9.59 29.72 -20.51
CA LEU A 89 8.46 28.85 -20.94
C LEU A 89 8.61 28.25 -22.36
N ALA A 90 9.44 28.84 -23.22
CA ALA A 90 9.71 28.34 -24.57
C ALA A 90 10.58 27.07 -24.56
N GLU A 91 11.49 26.92 -23.59
CA GLU A 91 12.45 25.80 -23.53
C GLU A 91 12.04 24.71 -22.55
N ALA A 92 11.15 24.99 -21.61
CA ALA A 92 10.50 23.97 -20.79
C ALA A 92 9.68 22.95 -21.63
N ALA A 93 9.47 23.21 -22.92
CA ALA A 93 8.60 22.45 -23.82
C ALA A 93 9.32 21.79 -25.03
N THR A 94 10.64 21.95 -25.23
CA THR A 94 11.31 21.64 -26.52
C THR A 94 12.47 20.64 -26.49
N THR A 95 12.48 19.65 -25.60
CA THR A 95 13.47 18.55 -25.68
C THR A 95 12.89 17.32 -26.37
N ASP A 96 12.96 17.29 -27.71
CA ASP A 96 12.72 16.08 -28.52
C ASP A 96 13.84 15.86 -29.55
N THR A 97 14.20 14.60 -29.75
CA THR A 97 15.44 14.05 -30.31
C THR A 97 15.41 13.83 -31.82
N THR A 98 16.50 14.14 -32.52
CA THR A 98 16.75 13.71 -33.90
C THR A 98 18.11 13.00 -34.02
N SER A 99 18.11 11.68 -34.20
CA SER A 99 18.96 10.97 -35.19
C SER A 99 18.65 9.47 -35.17
N GLU A 100 18.31 8.94 -36.34
CA GLU A 100 18.02 7.54 -36.64
C GLU A 100 19.29 6.67 -36.63
N ASP A 101 19.17 5.43 -36.15
CA ASP A 101 19.84 4.27 -36.72
C ASP A 101 18.89 3.05 -36.66
N GLU A 102 18.79 2.34 -37.79
CA GLU A 102 17.79 1.31 -38.12
C GLU A 102 17.71 0.12 -37.14
N VAL A 103 16.50 -0.12 -36.60
CA VAL A 103 16.02 -1.48 -36.28
C VAL A 103 14.56 -1.61 -36.70
N THR A 104 14.30 -2.46 -37.69
CA THR A 104 12.97 -2.68 -38.28
C THR A 104 12.04 -3.48 -37.36
N THR A 105 10.90 -2.90 -36.96
CA THR A 105 9.72 -3.62 -36.44
C THR A 105 8.42 -3.13 -37.12
N PRO A 106 7.36 -3.96 -37.21
CA PRO A 106 6.27 -3.75 -38.15
C PRO A 106 5.36 -2.59 -37.77
N THR A 107 5.12 -1.68 -38.72
CA THR A 107 4.24 -0.51 -38.61
C THR A 107 2.78 -0.89 -38.86
N THR A 108 2.01 -1.08 -37.79
CA THR A 108 0.56 -0.83 -37.87
C THR A 108 0.22 0.23 -36.83
N PRO A 109 -0.16 1.46 -37.23
CA PRO A 109 -0.46 2.52 -36.27
C PRO A 109 -1.72 2.18 -35.47
N MET A 110 -1.69 2.46 -34.16
CA MET A 110 -2.91 2.45 -33.34
C MET A 110 -3.90 3.50 -33.87
N PRO A 111 -5.20 3.20 -33.89
CA PRO A 111 -6.22 4.14 -34.37
C PRO A 111 -6.31 5.37 -33.46
N ASP A 112 -6.58 6.52 -34.07
CA ASP A 112 -6.64 7.82 -33.40
C ASP A 112 -7.89 7.89 -32.50
N ILE A 113 -7.78 8.45 -31.30
CA ILE A 113 -8.93 8.70 -30.42
C ILE A 113 -9.94 9.67 -31.06
N ALA A 114 -9.54 10.41 -32.10
CA ALA A 114 -10.41 11.15 -33.01
C ALA A 114 -11.48 10.27 -33.68
N ASP A 115 -11.21 8.98 -33.86
CA ASP A 115 -12.12 8.02 -34.50
C ASP A 115 -13.21 7.49 -33.53
N TYR A 116 -13.13 7.82 -32.23
CA TYR A 116 -14.02 7.32 -31.18
C TYR A 116 -14.70 8.47 -30.40
N PRO A 117 -15.68 9.16 -31.00
CA PRO A 117 -16.32 10.35 -30.42
C PRO A 117 -17.03 10.10 -29.07
N HIS A 118 -17.41 8.85 -28.77
CA HIS A 118 -18.00 8.47 -27.48
C HIS A 118 -16.97 8.47 -26.33
N LEU A 119 -15.70 8.18 -26.59
CA LEU A 119 -14.63 8.22 -25.58
C LEU A 119 -14.22 9.66 -25.24
N GLN A 120 -14.26 10.56 -26.22
CA GLN A 120 -14.03 12.00 -25.98
C GLN A 120 -15.17 12.63 -25.16
N GLN A 121 -16.40 12.19 -25.40
CA GLN A 121 -17.57 12.64 -24.65
C GLN A 121 -17.57 12.12 -23.21
N ALA A 122 -17.08 10.89 -22.99
CA ALA A 122 -16.89 10.31 -21.65
C ALA A 122 -15.77 11.01 -20.86
N GLY A 123 -14.62 11.31 -21.48
CA GLY A 123 -13.53 12.06 -20.85
C GLY A 123 -13.93 13.49 -20.46
N LYS A 124 -14.65 14.20 -21.33
CA LYS A 124 -15.21 15.54 -21.01
C LYS A 124 -16.27 15.49 -19.92
N PHE A 125 -17.15 14.49 -19.91
CA PHE A 125 -18.13 14.32 -18.83
C PHE A 125 -17.44 14.09 -17.48
N PHE A 126 -16.35 13.31 -17.47
CA PHE A 126 -15.57 13.06 -16.26
C PHE A 126 -14.85 14.33 -15.76
N GLU A 127 -14.16 15.07 -16.63
CA GLU A 127 -13.42 16.30 -16.27
C GLU A 127 -14.33 17.49 -15.94
N GLU A 128 -15.39 17.72 -16.71
CA GLU A 128 -16.22 18.93 -16.62
C GLU A 128 -17.41 18.75 -15.66
N THR A 129 -17.82 17.52 -15.34
CA THR A 129 -19.01 17.24 -14.52
C THR A 129 -18.71 16.40 -13.28
N VAL A 130 -17.97 15.30 -13.39
CA VAL A 130 -17.74 14.39 -12.26
C VAL A 130 -16.67 14.94 -11.31
N LEU A 131 -15.50 15.32 -11.84
CA LEU A 131 -14.38 15.81 -11.03
C LEU A 131 -14.74 17.04 -10.18
N PRO A 132 -15.45 18.07 -10.68
CA PRO A 132 -15.81 19.24 -9.89
C PRO A 132 -16.91 18.97 -8.84
N ILE A 133 -17.86 18.05 -9.11
CA ILE A 133 -18.90 17.65 -8.14
C ILE A 133 -18.29 16.80 -7.02
N VAL A 134 -17.45 15.83 -7.40
CA VAL A 134 -16.70 14.99 -6.46
C VAL A 134 -15.76 15.81 -5.58
N VAL A 135 -15.07 16.80 -6.16
CA VAL A 135 -14.11 17.61 -5.43
C VAL A 135 -14.82 18.68 -4.60
N ALA A 136 -15.88 19.33 -5.06
CA ALA A 136 -16.56 20.38 -4.29
C ALA A 136 -17.32 19.84 -3.06
N ASP A 137 -18.08 18.74 -3.20
CA ASP A 137 -18.84 18.19 -2.06
C ASP A 137 -17.95 17.42 -1.06
N CYS A 138 -16.81 16.87 -1.49
CA CYS A 138 -15.83 16.29 -0.55
C CYS A 138 -14.89 17.34 0.09
N LEU A 139 -14.63 18.49 -0.56
CA LEU A 139 -13.71 19.54 -0.08
C LEU A 139 -14.33 20.58 0.86
N ASP A 140 -15.66 20.70 0.95
CA ASP A 140 -16.28 21.53 2.00
C ASP A 140 -15.91 21.02 3.43
N ALA A 141 -15.29 19.84 3.53
CA ALA A 141 -14.69 19.27 4.74
C ALA A 141 -13.17 19.57 4.94
N VAL A 142 -12.56 20.44 4.11
CA VAL A 142 -11.12 20.80 4.14
C VAL A 142 -10.91 22.24 4.65
N ASP A 143 -11.77 22.71 5.56
CA ASP A 143 -11.54 23.92 6.34
C ASP A 143 -10.66 23.70 7.58
N GLY A 144 -10.17 22.47 7.78
CA GLY A 144 -9.33 22.08 8.93
C GLY A 144 -10.09 21.45 10.11
N THR A 145 -11.37 21.09 9.94
CA THR A 145 -12.23 20.55 11.02
C THR A 145 -12.49 19.04 10.99
N ARG A 146 -11.89 18.25 10.07
CA ARG A 146 -12.07 16.78 10.07
C ARG A 146 -11.41 16.14 11.30
N GLU A 147 -12.20 15.90 12.34
CA GLU A 147 -11.81 15.07 13.48
C GLU A 147 -11.77 13.59 13.05
N PHE A 148 -10.59 12.98 13.12
CA PHE A 148 -10.43 11.55 12.92
C PHE A 148 -10.53 10.79 14.25
N PRO A 149 -11.01 9.53 14.25
CA PRO A 149 -11.61 8.83 13.11
C PRO A 149 -12.95 9.48 12.71
N LEU A 150 -13.28 9.44 11.42
CA LEU A 150 -14.61 9.88 11.00
C LEU A 150 -15.67 9.03 11.71
N ALA A 151 -16.80 9.66 12.04
CA ALA A 151 -17.93 8.94 12.60
C ALA A 151 -18.35 7.83 11.62
N GLU A 152 -18.48 6.61 12.14
CA GLU A 152 -19.06 5.52 11.34
C GLU A 152 -20.51 5.87 11.03
N PRO A 153 -20.97 5.74 9.77
CA PRO A 153 -22.37 5.89 9.45
C PRO A 153 -23.20 4.82 10.19
N ASP A 154 -24.52 5.00 10.26
CA ASP A 154 -25.42 3.96 10.75
C ASP A 154 -25.72 2.97 9.61
N TYR A 155 -25.27 1.72 9.73
CA TYR A 155 -25.44 0.65 8.74
C TYR A 155 -25.48 -0.73 9.42
N SER A 156 -26.08 -1.72 8.75
CA SER A 156 -26.39 -3.03 9.34
C SER A 156 -25.46 -4.17 8.93
N SER A 157 -24.55 -3.96 7.98
CA SER A 157 -23.68 -5.02 7.43
C SER A 157 -22.40 -5.26 8.24
N LYS A 158 -22.14 -4.48 9.30
CA LYS A 158 -20.95 -4.68 10.14
C LYS A 158 -20.99 -6.04 10.80
N GLN A 159 -20.01 -6.88 10.53
CA GLN A 159 -19.90 -8.20 11.15
C GLN A 159 -19.17 -8.11 12.49
N ALA A 160 -19.72 -8.81 13.49
CA ALA A 160 -19.07 -9.01 14.77
C ALA A 160 -17.94 -10.03 14.63
N ARG A 161 -16.86 -9.87 15.38
CA ARG A 161 -15.73 -10.80 15.36
C ARG A 161 -16.10 -12.01 16.19
N ASP A 162 -16.07 -13.20 15.58
CA ASP A 162 -16.30 -14.45 16.29
C ASP A 162 -15.04 -14.86 17.06
N LEU A 163 -15.15 -14.88 18.39
CA LEU A 163 -14.09 -15.36 19.30
C LEU A 163 -14.40 -16.74 19.87
N SER A 164 -15.55 -17.34 19.54
CA SER A 164 -15.95 -18.64 20.09
C SER A 164 -14.92 -19.75 19.90
N PRO A 165 -14.13 -19.83 18.79
CA PRO A 165 -13.08 -20.83 18.65
C PRO A 165 -11.92 -20.68 19.67
N PHE A 166 -11.78 -19.49 20.27
CA PHE A 166 -10.68 -19.13 21.17
C PHE A 166 -11.12 -18.98 22.62
N GLU A 167 -12.42 -19.05 22.93
CA GLU A 167 -12.98 -18.75 24.26
C GLU A 167 -12.31 -19.56 25.38
N THR A 168 -12.08 -20.86 25.17
CA THR A 168 -11.44 -21.71 26.18
C THR A 168 -10.00 -21.29 26.41
N ALA A 169 -9.23 -21.09 25.33
CA ALA A 169 -7.84 -20.70 25.42
C ALA A 169 -7.66 -19.30 26.07
N LEU A 170 -8.56 -18.36 25.77
CA LEU A 170 -8.58 -17.04 26.39
C LEU A 170 -8.97 -17.11 27.87
N ALA A 171 -9.90 -17.97 28.25
CA ALA A 171 -10.31 -18.14 29.65
C ALA A 171 -9.20 -18.77 30.51
N ASP A 172 -8.38 -19.64 29.91
CA ASP A 172 -7.23 -20.28 30.57
C ASP A 172 -6.00 -19.35 30.66
N LEU A 173 -5.99 -18.23 29.93
CA LEU A 173 -4.89 -17.26 29.94
C LEU A 173 -4.91 -16.41 31.21
N THR A 174 -4.06 -16.75 32.19
CA THR A 174 -4.00 -15.99 33.45
C THR A 174 -3.39 -14.59 33.24
N PRO A 175 -3.69 -13.61 34.13
CA PRO A 175 -3.05 -12.30 34.07
C PRO A 175 -1.52 -12.35 34.13
N GLU A 176 -0.96 -13.29 34.92
CA GLU A 176 0.48 -13.49 35.03
C GLU A 176 1.08 -13.99 33.71
N ARG A 177 0.45 -15.00 33.08
CA ARG A 177 0.93 -15.51 31.77
C ARG A 177 0.74 -14.46 30.67
N THR A 178 -0.33 -13.68 30.71
CA THR A 178 -0.55 -12.55 29.79
C THR A 178 0.60 -11.53 29.88
N ALA A 179 0.99 -11.15 31.10
CA ALA A 179 2.09 -10.21 31.31
C ALA A 179 3.45 -10.78 30.88
N GLU A 180 3.66 -12.07 31.07
CA GLU A 180 4.85 -12.78 30.59
C GLU A 180 4.92 -12.81 29.06
N LEU A 181 3.82 -13.16 28.39
CA LEU A 181 3.74 -13.15 26.93
C LEU A 181 3.89 -11.73 26.36
N ASP A 182 3.33 -10.71 27.00
CA ASP A 182 3.57 -9.32 26.63
C ASP A 182 5.06 -8.96 26.70
N ALA A 183 5.82 -9.48 27.68
CA ALA A 183 7.26 -9.27 27.77
C ALA A 183 8.06 -10.09 26.74
N LEU A 184 7.59 -11.28 26.38
CA LEU A 184 8.26 -12.19 25.44
C LEU A 184 8.05 -11.79 23.97
N VAL A 185 6.84 -11.37 23.60
CA VAL A 185 6.41 -11.25 22.19
C VAL A 185 6.39 -9.81 21.69
N LEU A 186 6.02 -8.83 22.53
CA LEU A 186 5.76 -7.47 22.07
C LEU A 186 6.98 -6.84 21.37
N GLY A 187 6.78 -6.38 20.14
CA GLY A 187 7.85 -5.74 19.35
C GLY A 187 8.91 -6.70 18.80
N LYS A 188 8.79 -8.02 19.01
CA LYS A 188 9.72 -8.99 18.44
C LYS A 188 9.59 -9.12 16.93
N THR A 189 10.74 -9.35 16.31
CA THR A 189 10.89 -9.73 14.90
C THR A 189 10.70 -11.23 14.73
N ILE A 190 10.46 -11.69 13.49
CA ILE A 190 10.33 -13.10 13.15
C ILE A 190 11.54 -13.92 13.63
N PRO A 191 12.82 -13.51 13.41
CA PRO A 191 13.96 -14.29 13.90
C PRO A 191 14.02 -14.40 15.43
N GLU A 192 13.62 -13.36 16.16
CA GLU A 192 13.56 -13.44 17.63
C GLU A 192 12.44 -14.37 18.09
N LEU A 193 11.27 -14.33 17.45
CA LEU A 193 10.17 -15.26 17.73
C LEU A 193 10.57 -16.71 17.42
N GLN A 194 11.24 -16.96 16.29
CA GLN A 194 11.77 -18.28 15.96
C GLN A 194 12.75 -18.78 17.04
N THR A 195 13.59 -17.91 17.58
CA THR A 195 14.50 -18.28 18.69
C THR A 195 13.74 -18.74 19.93
N LEU A 196 12.63 -18.09 20.27
CA LEU A 196 11.78 -18.50 21.40
C LEU A 196 11.04 -19.82 21.12
N LEU A 197 10.53 -19.97 19.89
CA LEU A 197 9.86 -21.20 19.44
C LEU A 197 10.82 -22.40 19.44
N ASP A 198 12.07 -22.20 18.98
CA ASP A 198 13.11 -23.23 18.96
C ASP A 198 13.58 -23.63 20.37
N ALA A 199 13.58 -22.67 21.30
CA ALA A 199 13.94 -22.92 22.70
C ALA A 199 12.81 -23.60 23.49
N GLY A 200 11.57 -23.58 22.98
CA GLY A 200 10.38 -24.02 23.71
C GLY A 200 9.92 -23.05 24.80
N ASP A 201 10.45 -21.81 24.80
CA ASP A 201 10.03 -20.73 25.69
C ASP A 201 8.67 -20.13 25.28
N LEU A 202 8.28 -20.37 24.03
CA LEU A 202 7.03 -19.98 23.40
C LEU A 202 6.59 -21.12 22.45
N THR A 203 5.29 -21.35 22.31
CA THR A 203 4.72 -22.20 21.26
C THR A 203 3.95 -21.37 20.24
N SER A 204 3.74 -21.90 19.04
CA SER A 204 2.90 -21.26 18.03
C SER A 204 1.46 -21.12 18.48
N GLU A 205 0.92 -22.11 19.22
CA GLU A 205 -0.39 -22.00 19.86
C GLU A 205 -0.45 -20.79 20.80
N GLU A 206 0.51 -20.64 21.71
CA GLU A 206 0.58 -19.49 22.63
C GLU A 206 0.74 -18.16 21.89
N LEU A 207 1.49 -18.14 20.78
CA LEU A 207 1.65 -16.95 19.95
C LEU A 207 0.34 -16.53 19.27
N VAL A 208 -0.46 -17.49 18.80
CA VAL A 208 -1.81 -17.20 18.27
C VAL A 208 -2.72 -16.70 19.38
N ILE A 209 -2.76 -17.39 20.54
CA ILE A 209 -3.58 -16.98 21.70
C ILE A 209 -3.22 -15.55 22.13
N TYR A 210 -1.92 -15.22 22.19
CA TYR A 210 -1.42 -13.90 22.51
C TYR A 210 -1.98 -12.81 21.59
N TYR A 211 -1.93 -13.03 20.26
CA TYR A 211 -2.45 -12.05 19.32
C TYR A 211 -3.97 -11.94 19.37
N VAL A 212 -4.70 -13.05 19.56
CA VAL A 212 -6.16 -13.01 19.73
C VAL A 212 -6.57 -12.26 20.99
N ASP A 213 -5.89 -12.48 22.12
CA ASP A 213 -6.10 -11.70 23.34
C ASP A 213 -5.84 -10.19 23.11
N ARG A 214 -4.77 -9.85 22.40
CA ARG A 214 -4.50 -8.44 22.03
C ARG A 214 -5.56 -7.85 21.12
N ILE A 215 -6.07 -8.60 20.15
CA ILE A 215 -7.17 -8.17 19.28
C ILE A 215 -8.41 -7.89 20.13
N GLN A 216 -8.74 -8.75 21.09
CA GLN A 216 -9.84 -8.50 22.03
C GLN A 216 -9.61 -7.22 22.86
N ARG A 217 -8.40 -7.01 23.38
CA ARG A 217 -8.05 -5.85 24.23
C ARG A 217 -7.97 -4.54 23.46
N TYR A 218 -7.43 -4.52 22.24
CA TYR A 218 -7.02 -3.30 21.55
C TYR A 218 -7.71 -3.05 20.21
N ASP A 219 -8.32 -4.05 19.59
CA ASP A 219 -8.91 -3.92 18.26
C ASP A 219 -10.43 -3.83 18.28
N ILE A 220 -11.09 -4.79 18.94
CA ILE A 220 -12.55 -4.88 19.00
C ILE A 220 -13.10 -3.62 19.70
N ASP A 221 -14.04 -2.96 19.01
CA ASP A 221 -14.63 -1.66 19.36
C ASP A 221 -13.63 -0.50 19.55
N LYS A 222 -12.40 -0.68 19.04
CA LYS A 222 -11.30 0.29 19.13
C LYS A 222 -10.65 0.45 17.75
N LEU A 223 -9.47 -0.11 17.52
CA LEU A 223 -8.72 0.05 16.26
C LEU A 223 -9.45 -0.55 15.05
N ASN A 224 -10.27 -1.59 15.25
CA ASN A 224 -11.14 -2.18 14.24
C ASN A 224 -10.42 -2.52 12.93
N SER A 225 -9.21 -3.08 13.07
CA SER A 225 -8.28 -3.40 11.99
C SER A 225 -8.34 -4.87 11.55
N VAL A 226 -8.86 -5.77 12.39
CA VAL A 226 -9.07 -7.19 12.06
C VAL A 226 -10.55 -7.41 11.82
N MET A 227 -10.94 -7.95 10.67
CA MET A 227 -12.34 -8.21 10.31
C MET A 227 -12.82 -9.57 10.81
N GLU A 228 -12.00 -10.60 10.63
CA GLU A 228 -12.36 -11.98 10.89
C GLU A 228 -11.12 -12.75 11.35
N LEU A 229 -11.30 -13.71 12.26
CA LEU A 229 -10.25 -14.61 12.73
C LEU A 229 -10.50 -16.00 12.18
N ASN A 230 -9.42 -16.70 11.83
CA ASN A 230 -9.50 -18.06 11.32
C ASN A 230 -9.92 -19.02 12.45
N PRO A 231 -11.09 -19.67 12.38
CA PRO A 231 -11.52 -20.57 13.43
C PRO A 231 -10.58 -21.78 13.61
N GLU A 232 -9.78 -22.10 12.59
CA GLU A 232 -8.82 -23.21 12.58
C GLU A 232 -7.42 -22.80 13.05
N ALA A 233 -7.18 -21.54 13.40
CA ALA A 233 -5.84 -21.02 13.70
C ALA A 233 -5.13 -21.77 14.83
N LEU A 234 -5.84 -22.13 15.91
CA LEU A 234 -5.24 -22.88 17.03
C LEU A 234 -4.86 -24.31 16.63
N ASP A 235 -5.68 -24.99 15.85
CA ASP A 235 -5.40 -26.36 15.41
C ASP A 235 -4.21 -26.40 14.44
N ILE A 236 -4.14 -25.42 13.53
CA ILE A 236 -2.98 -25.24 12.65
C ILE A 236 -1.72 -24.95 13.47
N ALA A 237 -1.81 -24.09 14.48
CA ALA A 237 -0.68 -23.75 15.33
C ALA A 237 -0.13 -24.96 16.09
N ARG A 238 -1.02 -25.77 16.70
CA ARG A 238 -0.65 -27.02 17.37
C ARG A 238 0.03 -28.01 16.43
N ALA A 239 -0.49 -28.16 15.21
CA ALA A 239 0.11 -29.05 14.22
C ALA A 239 1.55 -28.61 13.86
N LEU A 240 1.78 -27.30 13.71
CA LEU A 240 3.11 -26.77 13.44
C LEU A 240 4.06 -26.89 14.65
N ASP A 241 3.54 -26.80 15.87
CA ASP A 241 4.30 -27.11 17.09
C ASP A 241 4.69 -28.59 17.16
N GLU A 242 3.80 -29.51 16.80
CA GLU A 242 4.09 -30.95 16.69
C GLU A 242 5.15 -31.25 15.62
N GLU A 243 5.04 -30.61 14.44
CA GLU A 243 6.06 -30.71 13.38
C GLU A 243 7.42 -30.24 13.88
N ARG A 244 7.46 -29.09 14.58
CA ARG A 244 8.70 -28.56 15.18
C ARG A 244 9.29 -29.53 16.19
N ALA A 245 8.48 -30.08 17.08
CA ALA A 245 8.92 -31.08 18.06
C ALA A 245 9.44 -32.37 17.40
N ALA A 246 8.92 -32.73 16.23
CA ALA A 246 9.40 -33.84 15.41
C ALA A 246 10.66 -33.50 14.57
N GLY A 247 11.18 -32.27 14.66
CA GLY A 247 12.34 -31.79 13.91
C GLY A 247 12.04 -31.39 12.46
N THR A 248 10.77 -31.16 12.13
CA THR A 248 10.33 -30.71 10.81
C THR A 248 9.98 -29.22 10.88
N VAL A 249 10.83 -28.37 10.29
CA VAL A 249 10.64 -26.91 10.26
C VAL A 249 10.76 -26.43 8.81
N GLN A 250 9.70 -25.77 8.31
CA GLN A 250 9.59 -25.36 6.89
C GLN A 250 10.42 -24.10 6.55
N GLY A 251 10.88 -23.37 7.56
CA GLY A 251 11.70 -22.18 7.39
C GLY A 251 11.35 -21.06 8.38
N PRO A 252 11.75 -19.81 8.09
CA PRO A 252 11.58 -18.70 9.03
C PRO A 252 10.13 -18.33 9.36
N LEU A 253 9.15 -18.73 8.53
CA LEU A 253 7.73 -18.51 8.81
C LEU A 253 7.05 -19.65 9.57
N HIS A 254 7.75 -20.76 9.85
CA HIS A 254 7.16 -21.91 10.52
C HIS A 254 6.54 -21.50 11.86
N GLY A 255 5.23 -21.62 11.98
CA GLY A 255 4.50 -21.28 13.19
C GLY A 255 4.27 -19.77 13.43
N ILE A 256 4.50 -18.91 12.43
CA ILE A 256 4.33 -17.45 12.55
C ILE A 256 2.94 -17.01 12.08
N PRO A 257 2.14 -16.30 12.91
CA PRO A 257 0.86 -15.74 12.50
C PRO A 257 0.96 -14.59 11.50
N VAL A 258 0.11 -14.63 10.49
CA VAL A 258 -0.02 -13.65 9.39
C VAL A 258 -1.48 -13.23 9.24
N LEU A 259 -1.74 -11.93 9.14
CA LEU A 259 -3.05 -11.40 8.72
C LEU A 259 -3.03 -11.07 7.23
N LEU A 260 -4.12 -11.38 6.54
CA LEU A 260 -4.28 -11.07 5.12
C LEU A 260 -5.30 -9.96 4.96
N LYS A 261 -5.07 -8.98 4.08
CA LYS A 261 -6.12 -8.06 3.66
C LYS A 261 -7.33 -8.84 3.13
N ASP A 262 -8.54 -8.44 3.48
CA ASP A 262 -9.79 -9.16 3.19
C ASP A 262 -10.14 -9.29 1.68
N ASN A 263 -9.35 -8.72 0.78
CA ASN A 263 -9.46 -8.99 -0.66
C ASN A 263 -8.60 -10.18 -1.13
N ILE A 264 -7.89 -10.88 -0.25
CA ILE A 264 -7.04 -12.03 -0.57
C ILE A 264 -7.78 -13.31 -0.17
N ALA A 265 -8.05 -14.20 -1.13
CA ALA A 265 -8.81 -15.41 -0.87
C ALA A 265 -8.03 -16.46 -0.07
N THR A 266 -8.76 -17.21 0.75
CA THR A 266 -8.29 -18.39 1.46
C THR A 266 -9.30 -19.52 1.25
N GLY A 267 -8.83 -20.77 1.23
CA GLY A 267 -9.67 -21.97 1.12
C GLY A 267 -10.11 -22.55 2.47
N ASP A 268 -9.91 -21.80 3.56
CA ASP A 268 -10.44 -22.11 4.90
C ASP A 268 -11.81 -21.45 5.09
N GLN A 269 -12.37 -21.55 6.30
CA GLN A 269 -13.69 -20.99 6.65
C GLN A 269 -13.65 -19.48 6.90
N LEU A 270 -12.87 -18.73 6.12
CA LEU A 270 -12.84 -17.28 6.13
C LEU A 270 -13.54 -16.70 4.91
N HIS A 271 -14.18 -15.56 5.09
CA HIS A 271 -14.78 -14.79 4.01
C HIS A 271 -13.72 -13.94 3.30
N THR A 272 -13.95 -13.58 2.04
CA THR A 272 -13.05 -12.68 1.28
C THR A 272 -13.86 -11.56 0.66
N THR A 273 -14.27 -10.60 1.47
CA THR A 273 -15.39 -9.72 1.11
C THR A 273 -14.97 -8.49 0.33
N ALA A 274 -13.67 -8.18 0.26
CA ALA A 274 -13.16 -6.87 -0.14
C ALA A 274 -13.82 -5.70 0.63
N GLY A 275 -14.29 -5.98 1.86
CA GLY A 275 -15.05 -5.07 2.70
C GLY A 275 -16.52 -4.87 2.30
N ALA A 276 -16.99 -5.52 1.23
CA ALA A 276 -18.25 -5.21 0.58
C ALA A 276 -19.41 -6.07 1.09
N ALA A 277 -20.54 -5.44 1.41
CA ALA A 277 -21.75 -6.15 1.84
C ALA A 277 -22.25 -7.16 0.79
N ALA A 278 -21.99 -6.92 -0.50
CA ALA A 278 -22.35 -7.83 -1.57
C ALA A 278 -21.58 -9.16 -1.55
N MET A 279 -20.43 -9.20 -0.87
CA MET A 279 -19.56 -10.38 -0.76
C MET A 279 -19.46 -10.89 0.69
N GLN A 280 -20.30 -10.40 1.60
CA GLN A 280 -20.21 -10.67 3.05
C GLN A 280 -20.29 -12.16 3.42
N ASP A 281 -20.92 -12.97 2.56
CA ASP A 281 -21.12 -14.42 2.73
C ASP A 281 -20.26 -15.24 1.74
N TRP A 282 -19.32 -14.61 1.02
CA TRP A 282 -18.47 -15.32 0.06
C TRP A 282 -17.24 -15.91 0.75
N VAL A 283 -17.24 -17.25 0.81
CA VAL A 283 -16.09 -18.09 1.14
C VAL A 283 -15.51 -18.63 -0.16
N ALA A 284 -14.21 -18.46 -0.37
CA ALA A 284 -13.55 -18.92 -1.60
C ALA A 284 -13.36 -20.45 -1.58
N ASP A 285 -13.28 -21.06 -2.77
CA ASP A 285 -13.13 -22.51 -2.92
C ASP A 285 -11.67 -22.99 -2.83
N ARG A 286 -10.71 -22.06 -2.81
CA ARG A 286 -9.28 -22.33 -2.66
C ARG A 286 -8.51 -21.10 -2.17
N ASP A 287 -7.30 -21.35 -1.69
CA ASP A 287 -6.32 -20.32 -1.37
C ASP A 287 -5.89 -19.53 -2.61
N ALA A 288 -5.69 -18.22 -2.44
CA ALA A 288 -4.86 -17.43 -3.34
C ALA A 288 -3.44 -18.02 -3.43
N PHE A 289 -2.77 -17.85 -4.56
CA PHE A 289 -1.45 -18.45 -4.77
C PHE A 289 -0.45 -18.04 -3.67
N LEU A 290 -0.41 -16.75 -3.33
CA LEU A 290 0.47 -16.24 -2.26
C LEU A 290 0.17 -16.88 -0.90
N VAL A 291 -1.07 -17.28 -0.64
CA VAL A 291 -1.48 -17.91 0.62
C VAL A 291 -0.97 -19.35 0.67
N GLN A 292 -1.07 -20.09 -0.44
CA GLN A 292 -0.49 -21.44 -0.56
C GLN A 292 1.01 -21.41 -0.28
N GLN A 293 1.70 -20.38 -0.79
CA GLN A 293 3.13 -20.20 -0.57
C GLN A 293 3.46 -19.87 0.90
N ILE A 294 2.68 -18.99 1.55
CA ILE A 294 2.81 -18.71 2.99
C ILE A 294 2.63 -19.98 3.82
N ARG A 295 1.60 -20.79 3.54
CA ARG A 295 1.36 -22.06 4.24
C ARG A 295 2.47 -23.07 4.01
N THR A 296 2.99 -23.16 2.79
CA THR A 296 4.13 -24.03 2.45
C THR A 296 5.38 -23.63 3.24
N ALA A 297 5.57 -22.33 3.51
CA ALA A 297 6.63 -21.82 4.38
C ALA A 297 6.34 -22.00 5.89
N GLY A 298 5.22 -22.63 6.25
CA GLY A 298 4.77 -22.89 7.61
C GLY A 298 4.08 -21.70 8.30
N GLY A 299 3.67 -20.66 7.57
CA GLY A 299 2.95 -19.53 8.12
C GLY A 299 1.50 -19.86 8.48
N ILE A 300 1.01 -19.27 9.58
CA ILE A 300 -0.36 -19.44 10.06
C ILE A 300 -1.21 -18.28 9.56
N ILE A 301 -2.22 -18.55 8.73
CA ILE A 301 -3.20 -17.53 8.35
C ILE A 301 -4.15 -17.32 9.53
N MET A 302 -3.90 -16.25 10.29
CA MET A 302 -4.63 -15.96 11.53
C MET A 302 -6.02 -15.35 11.27
N GLY A 303 -6.22 -14.72 10.11
CA GLY A 303 -7.48 -14.06 9.79
C GLY A 303 -7.37 -13.00 8.71
N LYS A 304 -8.43 -12.21 8.58
CA LYS A 304 -8.60 -11.13 7.61
C LYS A 304 -8.48 -9.76 8.27
N ALA A 305 -7.71 -8.87 7.65
CA ALA A 305 -7.57 -7.49 8.04
C ALA A 305 -8.50 -6.58 7.21
N ASN A 306 -9.02 -5.55 7.87
CA ASN A 306 -9.91 -4.56 7.27
C ASN A 306 -9.22 -3.75 6.18
N LEU A 307 -10.02 -3.11 5.33
CA LEU A 307 -9.57 -2.30 4.21
C LEU A 307 -10.52 -1.15 3.95
N SER A 308 -10.10 -0.25 3.06
CA SER A 308 -11.05 0.62 2.37
C SER A 308 -11.81 -0.21 1.34
N GLU A 309 -13.15 -0.17 1.37
CA GLU A 309 -14.03 -1.02 0.56
C GLU A 309 -13.65 -1.02 -0.93
N TRP A 310 -13.69 -2.21 -1.56
CA TRP A 310 -13.24 -2.43 -2.95
C TRP A 310 -11.88 -1.80 -3.26
N ALA A 311 -10.95 -1.95 -2.32
CA ALA A 311 -9.62 -1.38 -2.42
C ALA A 311 -9.60 0.15 -2.65
N ASN A 312 -10.56 0.87 -2.05
CA ASN A 312 -10.77 2.32 -2.17
C ASN A 312 -11.28 2.77 -3.55
N TYR A 313 -12.09 1.96 -4.22
CA TYR A 313 -12.65 2.27 -5.54
C TYR A 313 -14.19 2.20 -5.56
N MET A 314 -14.82 2.80 -4.54
CA MET A 314 -16.27 2.91 -4.43
C MET A 314 -16.75 4.34 -4.59
N ASP A 315 -16.36 5.20 -3.65
CA ASP A 315 -16.82 6.56 -3.55
C ASP A 315 -15.64 7.45 -3.18
N PRO A 316 -15.43 8.57 -3.88
CA PRO A 316 -14.30 9.46 -3.65
C PRO A 316 -14.34 10.19 -2.30
N CYS A 317 -15.49 10.28 -1.64
CA CYS A 317 -15.65 10.82 -0.29
C CYS A 317 -15.57 9.73 0.80
N MET A 318 -15.44 8.44 0.44
CA MET A 318 -15.34 7.36 1.43
C MET A 318 -14.07 7.55 2.28
N PRO A 319 -14.16 7.49 3.62
CA PRO A 319 -12.97 7.54 4.45
C PRO A 319 -12.07 6.33 4.23
N SER A 320 -10.76 6.57 4.25
CA SER A 320 -9.81 5.47 4.21
C SER A 320 -10.00 4.54 5.41
N GLY A 321 -9.96 3.25 5.15
CA GLY A 321 -10.10 2.19 6.16
C GLY A 321 -11.53 1.90 6.60
N PHE A 322 -12.53 2.53 5.97
CA PHE A 322 -13.93 2.14 6.11
C PHE A 322 -14.31 1.06 5.11
N SER A 323 -15.08 0.09 5.59
CA SER A 323 -15.81 -0.86 4.76
C SER A 323 -17.17 -1.21 5.36
N ALA A 324 -18.13 -1.57 4.52
CA ALA A 324 -19.47 -1.98 4.95
C ALA A 324 -19.46 -3.23 5.84
N VAL A 325 -18.50 -4.15 5.68
CA VAL A 325 -18.41 -5.38 6.50
C VAL A 325 -17.56 -5.16 7.75
N GLY A 326 -16.42 -4.47 7.62
CA GLY A 326 -15.45 -4.32 8.70
C GLY A 326 -15.66 -3.08 9.58
N GLY A 327 -16.29 -2.03 9.05
CA GLY A 327 -16.41 -0.70 9.66
C GLY A 327 -15.16 0.15 9.52
N GLN A 328 -15.03 1.20 10.34
CA GLN A 328 -13.91 2.16 10.25
C GLN A 328 -12.69 1.66 11.03
N THR A 329 -11.59 1.42 10.33
CA THR A 329 -10.26 1.21 10.92
C THR A 329 -9.76 2.53 11.53
N ARG A 330 -9.11 2.50 12.69
CA ARG A 330 -8.59 3.70 13.38
C ARG A 330 -7.08 3.66 13.52
N HIS A 331 -6.44 4.82 13.40
CA HIS A 331 -4.98 4.93 13.45
C HIS A 331 -4.46 4.68 14.89
N PRO A 332 -3.44 3.83 15.10
CA PRO A 332 -3.01 3.41 16.44
C PRO A 332 -2.25 4.50 17.20
N TYR A 333 -1.73 5.51 16.50
CA TYR A 333 -0.98 6.63 17.11
C TYR A 333 -1.82 7.87 17.42
N GLY A 334 -3.14 7.85 17.22
CA GLY A 334 -4.01 8.97 17.56
C GLY A 334 -5.11 9.26 16.54
N PRO A 335 -5.73 10.44 16.61
CA PRO A 335 -6.83 10.85 15.73
C PRO A 335 -6.29 11.26 14.35
N PHE A 336 -5.77 10.30 13.60
CA PHE A 336 -5.26 10.48 12.24
C PHE A 336 -5.96 9.54 11.26
N ASP A 337 -5.90 9.86 9.97
CA ASP A 337 -6.34 8.96 8.90
C ASP A 337 -5.38 7.75 8.81
N PRO A 338 -5.86 6.49 8.91
CA PRO A 338 -5.01 5.31 8.72
C PRO A 338 -4.48 5.17 7.29
N LEU A 339 -5.00 5.97 6.34
CA LEU A 339 -4.88 5.82 4.90
C LEU A 339 -5.30 4.42 4.45
N GLY A 340 -5.09 4.09 3.19
CA GLY A 340 -5.59 2.85 2.64
C GLY A 340 -5.09 2.59 1.22
N SER A 341 -5.55 1.52 0.57
CA SER A 341 -6.64 0.66 1.03
C SER A 341 -6.24 -0.45 2.00
N SER A 342 -4.97 -0.78 2.20
CA SER A 342 -4.52 -1.83 3.15
C SER A 342 -4.47 -1.34 4.61
N SER A 343 -5.53 -0.65 5.04
CA SER A 343 -5.62 0.06 6.32
C SER A 343 -5.51 -0.90 7.51
N GLY A 344 -6.31 -1.97 7.54
CA GLY A 344 -6.29 -2.96 8.62
C GLY A 344 -4.97 -3.72 8.68
N SER A 345 -4.38 -4.08 7.53
CA SER A 345 -3.07 -4.73 7.48
C SER A 345 -1.99 -3.84 8.12
N ALA A 346 -2.00 -2.53 7.85
CA ALA A 346 -1.06 -1.59 8.46
C ALA A 346 -1.32 -1.38 9.96
N VAL A 347 -2.58 -1.12 10.35
CA VAL A 347 -2.91 -0.84 11.75
C VAL A 347 -2.66 -2.06 12.63
N SER A 348 -3.05 -3.26 12.18
CA SER A 348 -2.83 -4.50 12.94
C SER A 348 -1.35 -4.79 13.18
N ALA A 349 -0.50 -4.65 12.16
CA ALA A 349 0.94 -4.86 12.32
C ALA A 349 1.60 -3.77 13.19
N ALA A 350 1.17 -2.51 13.10
CA ALA A 350 1.67 -1.40 13.91
C ALA A 350 1.30 -1.56 15.39
N ALA A 351 0.06 -1.97 15.67
CA ALA A 351 -0.45 -2.19 17.02
C ALA A 351 -0.01 -3.54 17.65
N ASN A 352 0.88 -4.29 16.98
CA ASN A 352 1.31 -5.64 17.39
C ASN A 352 0.12 -6.58 17.62
N LEU A 353 -0.86 -6.56 16.70
CA LEU A 353 -1.99 -7.49 16.67
C LEU A 353 -1.71 -8.69 15.76
N THR A 354 -0.57 -8.69 15.08
CA THR A 354 0.00 -9.79 14.29
C THR A 354 1.51 -9.60 14.20
N THR A 355 2.24 -10.66 13.85
CA THR A 355 3.68 -10.58 13.58
C THR A 355 3.93 -9.77 12.30
N VAL A 356 3.27 -10.17 11.21
CA VAL A 356 3.30 -9.53 9.89
C VAL A 356 1.92 -9.59 9.25
N SER A 357 1.72 -8.79 8.21
CA SER A 357 0.49 -8.79 7.43
C SER A 357 0.76 -8.65 5.94
N VAL A 358 -0.23 -9.02 5.14
CA VAL A 358 -0.23 -8.86 3.68
C VAL A 358 -1.27 -7.80 3.30
N GLY A 359 -0.87 -6.87 2.46
CA GLY A 359 -1.77 -5.92 1.81
C GLY A 359 -1.77 -6.10 0.29
N SER A 360 -2.45 -5.19 -0.41
CA SER A 360 -2.40 -5.10 -1.86
C SER A 360 -2.33 -3.65 -2.32
N GLU A 361 -1.68 -3.42 -3.45
CA GLU A 361 -1.54 -2.10 -4.02
C GLU A 361 -1.82 -2.03 -5.52
N THR A 362 -2.77 -1.17 -5.88
CA THR A 362 -2.93 -0.62 -7.23
C THR A 362 -2.11 0.66 -7.36
N SER A 363 -2.35 1.63 -6.46
CA SER A 363 -1.58 2.87 -6.33
C SER A 363 -1.59 3.33 -4.86
N GLY A 364 -0.42 3.33 -4.20
CA GLY A 364 -0.25 3.81 -2.82
C GLY A 364 -0.82 2.94 -1.70
N SER A 365 -1.71 1.99 -1.99
CA SER A 365 -2.45 1.17 -1.02
C SER A 365 -1.64 0.21 -0.13
N LEU A 366 -0.34 0.03 -0.34
CA LEU A 366 0.60 -0.57 0.61
C LEU A 366 1.46 0.52 1.25
N ILE A 367 2.17 1.31 0.44
CA ILE A 367 3.22 2.21 0.93
C ILE A 367 2.66 3.40 1.72
N GLN A 368 1.47 3.91 1.38
CA GLN A 368 0.85 5.03 2.08
C GLN A 368 0.35 4.64 3.48
N PRO A 369 -0.47 3.59 3.66
CA PRO A 369 -0.87 3.15 5.00
C PRO A 369 0.33 2.68 5.81
N SER A 370 1.36 2.04 5.23
CA SER A 370 2.61 1.75 5.97
C SER A 370 3.29 3.00 6.47
N ARG A 371 3.45 4.03 5.62
CA ARG A 371 4.14 5.28 5.98
C ARG A 371 3.49 5.98 7.17
N VAL A 372 2.16 6.13 7.17
CA VAL A 372 1.48 6.86 8.25
C VAL A 372 1.39 6.06 9.54
N ASN A 373 1.25 4.72 9.44
CA ASN A 373 1.21 3.83 10.60
C ASN A 373 2.61 3.37 11.06
N SER A 374 3.68 4.06 10.65
CA SER A 374 5.06 3.77 11.08
C SER A 374 5.53 2.33 10.83
N LEU A 375 5.22 1.79 9.66
CA LEU A 375 5.62 0.45 9.22
C LEU A 375 6.51 0.47 7.98
N VAL A 376 7.15 -0.67 7.74
CA VAL A 376 7.72 -1.03 6.44
C VAL A 376 6.61 -1.68 5.61
N GLY A 377 6.40 -1.18 4.40
CA GLY A 377 5.55 -1.81 3.39
C GLY A 377 6.31 -1.89 2.08
N MET A 378 6.27 -3.04 1.42
CA MET A 378 6.96 -3.25 0.15
C MET A 378 5.93 -3.48 -0.95
N ARG A 379 5.89 -2.57 -1.92
CA ARG A 379 5.24 -2.81 -3.22
C ARG A 379 6.26 -3.49 -4.14
N PRO A 380 6.14 -4.79 -4.44
CA PRO A 380 7.09 -5.45 -5.32
C PRO A 380 6.87 -5.08 -6.79
N SER A 381 7.83 -5.46 -7.64
CA SER A 381 7.63 -5.46 -9.08
C SER A 381 6.41 -6.31 -9.45
N GLN A 382 5.63 -5.84 -10.43
CA GLN A 382 4.50 -6.63 -10.94
C GLN A 382 4.99 -7.96 -11.50
N GLY A 383 4.28 -9.05 -11.18
CA GLY A 383 4.66 -10.41 -11.53
C GLY A 383 5.62 -11.10 -10.55
N LEU A 384 6.16 -10.42 -9.54
CA LEU A 384 6.97 -11.08 -8.51
C LEU A 384 6.12 -11.95 -7.57
N ILE A 385 4.93 -11.48 -7.23
CA ILE A 385 3.93 -12.19 -6.44
C ILE A 385 2.68 -12.32 -7.29
N SER A 386 2.14 -13.54 -7.39
CA SER A 386 0.90 -13.79 -8.12
C SER A 386 -0.29 -13.07 -7.50
N ARG A 387 -1.17 -12.58 -8.37
CA ARG A 387 -2.46 -11.95 -8.06
C ARG A 387 -3.63 -12.93 -8.14
N ASP A 388 -3.36 -14.19 -8.47
CA ASP A 388 -4.38 -15.22 -8.58
C ASP A 388 -5.18 -15.31 -7.27
N TYR A 389 -6.50 -15.23 -7.41
CA TYR A 389 -7.46 -15.28 -6.30
C TYR A 389 -7.34 -14.11 -5.29
N VAL A 390 -6.82 -12.97 -5.74
CA VAL A 390 -6.99 -11.67 -5.07
C VAL A 390 -8.07 -10.89 -5.80
N VAL A 391 -9.07 -10.37 -5.08
CA VAL A 391 -10.13 -9.54 -5.69
C VAL A 391 -9.46 -8.32 -6.33
N PRO A 392 -9.54 -8.19 -7.67
CA PRO A 392 -8.72 -7.23 -8.41
C PRO A 392 -9.34 -5.83 -8.40
N LEU A 393 -8.51 -4.84 -8.73
CA LEU A 393 -8.95 -3.50 -9.09
C LEU A 393 -8.43 -3.10 -10.48
N GLY A 394 -7.12 -3.23 -10.72
CA GLY A 394 -6.49 -2.89 -11.99
C GLY A 394 -5.33 -3.83 -12.32
N ALA A 395 -5.54 -4.79 -13.21
CA ALA A 395 -4.57 -5.84 -13.53
C ALA A 395 -3.18 -5.33 -13.98
N ASN A 396 -3.07 -4.12 -14.52
CA ASN A 396 -1.78 -3.54 -14.93
C ASN A 396 -1.04 -2.81 -13.81
N LEU A 397 -1.59 -2.82 -12.59
CA LEU A 397 -1.10 -2.06 -11.45
C LEU A 397 -1.12 -2.87 -10.16
N ASP A 398 -2.05 -3.81 -10.03
CA ASP A 398 -2.23 -4.57 -8.82
C ASP A 398 -1.00 -5.41 -8.49
N THR A 399 -0.64 -5.42 -7.21
CA THR A 399 0.33 -6.35 -6.66
C THR A 399 0.07 -6.53 -5.16
N PRO A 400 0.01 -7.78 -4.65
CA PRO A 400 0.07 -8.02 -3.22
C PRO A 400 1.45 -7.64 -2.67
N GLY A 401 1.55 -7.39 -1.37
CA GLY A 401 2.83 -7.08 -0.77
C GLY A 401 2.87 -7.21 0.75
N PRO A 402 4.06 -7.46 1.31
CA PRO A 402 4.24 -7.63 2.74
C PRO A 402 4.28 -6.29 3.48
N MET A 403 3.75 -6.30 4.71
CA MET A 403 3.78 -5.21 5.66
C MET A 403 4.26 -5.72 7.02
N GLY A 404 5.10 -4.94 7.70
CA GLY A 404 5.69 -5.35 8.96
C GLY A 404 6.47 -4.23 9.65
N ARG A 405 6.86 -4.45 10.91
CA ARG A 405 7.55 -3.46 11.74
C ARG A 405 9.04 -3.32 11.40
N SER A 406 9.61 -4.31 10.71
CA SER A 406 11.02 -4.33 10.33
C SER A 406 11.21 -4.74 8.87
N VAL A 407 12.30 -4.27 8.26
CA VAL A 407 12.68 -4.68 6.89
C VAL A 407 12.95 -6.19 6.83
N THR A 408 13.52 -6.76 7.90
CA THR A 408 13.79 -8.21 8.00
C THR A 408 12.50 -9.02 7.88
N ASP A 409 11.45 -8.66 8.63
CA ASP A 409 10.20 -9.41 8.62
C ASP A 409 9.46 -9.28 7.28
N VAL A 410 9.49 -8.07 6.70
CA VAL A 410 8.94 -7.81 5.37
C VAL A 410 9.68 -8.61 4.29
N ALA A 411 11.01 -8.74 4.38
CA ALA A 411 11.80 -9.53 3.45
C ALA A 411 11.53 -11.04 3.59
N ILE A 412 11.38 -11.55 4.82
CA ILE A 412 11.01 -12.95 5.07
C ILE A 412 9.65 -13.26 4.44
N LEU A 413 8.65 -12.40 4.68
CA LEU A 413 7.31 -12.60 4.11
C LEU A 413 7.31 -12.43 2.58
N LEU A 414 8.07 -11.48 2.03
CA LEU A 414 8.25 -11.31 0.58
C LEU A 414 8.76 -12.59 -0.08
N ASN A 415 9.82 -13.17 0.50
CA ASN A 415 10.42 -14.40 -0.02
C ASN A 415 9.44 -15.57 0.04
N ALA A 416 8.65 -15.67 1.11
CA ALA A 416 7.64 -16.71 1.24
C ALA A 416 6.50 -16.57 0.22
N MET A 417 6.12 -15.36 -0.17
CA MET A 417 5.01 -15.14 -1.13
C MET A 417 5.45 -15.21 -2.60
N THR A 418 6.74 -15.07 -2.88
CA THR A 418 7.27 -15.03 -4.24
C THR A 418 7.14 -16.40 -4.93
N GLY A 419 6.71 -16.39 -6.19
CA GLY A 419 6.61 -17.61 -7.00
C GLY A 419 6.00 -17.34 -8.36
N VAL A 420 6.33 -18.21 -9.32
CA VAL A 420 5.74 -18.18 -10.67
C VAL A 420 4.42 -18.92 -10.65
N ASP A 421 3.35 -18.26 -11.11
CA ASP A 421 2.01 -18.82 -11.18
C ASP A 421 1.49 -18.80 -12.63
N PRO A 422 1.24 -19.95 -13.26
CA PRO A 422 0.67 -20.00 -14.61
C PRO A 422 -0.72 -19.35 -14.75
N ASN A 423 -1.45 -19.15 -13.63
CA ASN A 423 -2.75 -18.48 -13.64
C ASN A 423 -2.63 -16.94 -13.63
N ASP A 424 -1.41 -16.40 -13.43
CA ASP A 424 -1.13 -14.97 -13.45
C ASP A 424 -0.02 -14.64 -14.50
N PRO A 425 -0.39 -14.46 -15.77
CA PRO A 425 0.53 -14.40 -16.92
C PRO A 425 1.30 -13.08 -17.12
#